data_AF-A0A380JU94-F1
#
_entry.id   AF-A0A380JU94-F1
#
_cell.length_a   1.000
_cell.length_b   1.000
_cell.length_c   1.000
_cell.angle_alpha   90.00
_cell.angle_beta   90.00
_cell.angle_gamma   90.00
#
_symmetry.space_group_name_H-M   'P 1'
#
loop_
_entity.id
_entity.type
_entity.pdbx_description
1 polymer ?
#
loop_
_entity_poly.entity_id
_entity_poly.type
_entity_poly.pdbx_seq_one_letter_code
_entity_poly.pdbx_strand_id
1 'polypeptide(L)'
;MEKVIFQDNFILMGTNYHEKEANKVMAEIGKKSPYWDKDKDFISDYIKSNFKDIYKYYGVSTKDVEIVREPLNRHDPNAIKVMVNKTFVGYFPADLAKRLTPYVKKSSHYQMEATLTGRGGQYKTLKNDLKTVVTKKKDITYKLRLTILKVDRVSKSKNAGLLESIASWFLN
;
A
#
# COMPACT_ATOMS: atom_id res chain seq x y z
N MET A 1 -22.43 -11.93 9.18
CA MET A 1 -22.27 -11.85 7.72
C MET A 1 -21.25 -10.76 7.43
N GLU A 2 -20.38 -10.90 6.42
CA GLU A 2 -19.44 -9.82 6.08
C GLU A 2 -20.15 -8.78 5.21
N LYS A 3 -20.07 -7.51 5.59
CA LYS A 3 -20.65 -6.39 4.82
C LYS A 3 -19.56 -5.41 4.42
N VAL A 4 -19.40 -5.16 3.13
CA VAL A 4 -18.57 -4.06 2.62
C VAL A 4 -19.17 -2.74 3.06
N ILE A 5 -18.42 -1.95 3.83
CA ILE A 5 -18.83 -0.62 4.28
C ILE A 5 -18.04 0.50 3.60
N PHE A 6 -16.89 0.16 3.03
CA PHE A 6 -16.09 1.08 2.21
C PHE A 6 -15.29 0.28 1.18
N GLN A 7 -15.23 0.80 -0.04
CA GLN A 7 -14.35 0.28 -1.08
C GLN A 7 -13.99 1.44 -2.01
N ASP A 8 -12.70 1.75 -2.11
CA ASP A 8 -12.21 2.81 -3.00
C ASP A 8 -10.73 2.61 -3.38
N ASN A 9 -10.26 3.40 -4.34
CA ASN A 9 -8.85 3.53 -4.66
C ASN A 9 -8.43 5.00 -4.73
N PHE A 10 -7.48 5.40 -3.89
CA PHE A 10 -7.02 6.79 -3.80
C PHE A 10 -5.50 6.90 -3.75
N ILE A 11 -4.99 8.06 -4.14
CA ILE A 11 -3.55 8.38 -4.04
C ILE A 11 -3.24 8.77 -2.59
N LEU A 12 -2.10 8.29 -2.08
CA LEU A 12 -1.60 8.69 -0.78
C LEU A 12 -0.99 10.09 -0.84
N MET A 13 -1.23 10.87 0.21
CA MET A 13 -0.73 12.23 0.35
C MET A 13 0.65 12.23 1.00
N GLY A 14 1.48 13.21 0.62
CA GLY A 14 2.76 13.48 1.25
C GLY A 14 3.92 12.56 0.84
N THR A 15 3.71 11.59 -0.07
CA THR A 15 4.80 10.73 -0.59
C THR A 15 5.96 11.53 -1.17
N ASN A 16 5.67 12.66 -1.84
CA ASN A 16 6.66 13.55 -2.45
C ASN A 16 7.59 14.25 -1.43
N TYR A 17 7.16 14.42 -0.17
CA TYR A 17 8.02 14.95 0.90
C TYR A 17 8.91 13.88 1.56
N HIS A 18 8.70 12.60 1.22
CA HIS A 18 9.37 11.43 1.82
C HIS A 18 10.00 10.56 0.73
N GLU A 19 10.78 11.21 -0.15
CA GLU A 19 11.26 10.57 -1.37
C GLU A 19 12.22 9.41 -1.11
N LYS A 20 13.04 9.49 -0.05
CA LYS A 20 14.00 8.43 0.32
C LYS A 20 13.25 7.15 0.70
N GLU A 21 12.24 7.29 1.56
CA GLU A 21 11.35 6.21 1.98
C GLU A 21 10.56 5.67 0.79
N ALA A 22 10.05 6.55 -0.07
CA ALA A 22 9.32 6.16 -1.26
C ALA A 22 10.19 5.32 -2.21
N ASN A 23 11.42 5.74 -2.50
CA ASN A 23 12.35 4.96 -3.33
C ASN A 23 12.73 3.63 -2.68
N LYS A 24 12.91 3.59 -1.36
CA LYS A 24 13.19 2.36 -0.62
C LYS A 24 12.06 1.36 -0.82
N VAL A 25 10.81 1.76 -0.63
CA VAL A 25 9.65 0.88 -0.84
C VAL A 25 9.52 0.43 -2.30
N MET A 26 9.76 1.31 -3.28
CA MET A 26 9.77 0.91 -4.71
C MET A 26 10.77 -0.22 -4.98
N ALA A 27 11.93 -0.20 -4.31
CA ALA A 27 12.97 -1.21 -4.46
C ALA A 27 12.62 -2.52 -3.72
N GLU A 28 11.95 -2.43 -2.57
CA GLU A 28 11.57 -3.61 -1.77
C GLU A 28 10.43 -4.42 -2.41
N ILE A 29 9.39 -3.75 -2.90
CA ILE A 29 8.20 -4.42 -3.43
C ILE A 29 8.16 -4.47 -4.97
N GLY A 30 9.02 -3.70 -5.62
CA GLY A 30 9.15 -3.67 -7.07
C GLY A 30 10.18 -4.65 -7.60
N LYS A 31 10.01 -5.05 -8.86
CA LYS A 31 11.02 -5.82 -9.59
C LYS A 31 11.94 -4.85 -10.32
N LYS A 32 13.27 -5.00 -10.15
CA LYS A 32 14.23 -4.25 -10.97
C LYS A 32 14.06 -4.65 -12.44
N SER A 33 13.94 -3.66 -13.33
CA SER A 33 13.80 -3.93 -14.77
C SER A 33 15.03 -4.69 -15.28
N PRO A 34 14.84 -5.80 -16.04
CA PRO A 34 15.96 -6.56 -16.60
C PRO A 34 16.74 -5.76 -17.66
N TYR A 35 16.16 -4.67 -18.16
CA TYR A 35 16.79 -3.79 -19.13
C TYR A 35 17.53 -2.62 -18.48
N TRP A 36 17.41 -2.45 -17.16
CA TRP A 36 17.94 -1.28 -16.47
C TRP A 36 19.46 -1.15 -16.58
N ASP A 37 20.19 -2.26 -16.48
CA ASP A 37 21.67 -2.25 -16.52
C ASP A 37 22.23 -2.60 -17.90
N LYS A 38 21.40 -2.69 -18.94
CA LYS A 38 21.86 -2.91 -20.31
C LYS A 38 22.64 -1.70 -20.82
N ASP A 39 23.48 -1.93 -21.82
CA ASP A 39 24.26 -0.89 -22.48
C ASP A 39 23.35 0.14 -23.18
N LYS A 40 23.94 1.28 -23.56
CA LYS A 40 23.18 2.40 -24.12
C LYS A 40 22.59 2.07 -25.49
N ASP A 41 23.24 1.22 -26.27
CA ASP A 41 22.78 0.89 -27.62
C ASP A 41 21.53 0.02 -27.52
N PHE A 42 21.57 -1.03 -26.70
CA PHE A 42 20.39 -1.85 -26.40
C PHE A 42 19.22 -1.00 -25.90
N ILE A 43 19.47 -0.08 -24.96
CA ILE A 43 18.41 0.75 -24.37
C ILE A 43 17.84 1.70 -25.42
N SER A 44 18.68 2.29 -26.27
CA SER A 44 18.27 3.15 -27.37
C SER A 44 17.35 2.41 -28.34
N ASP A 45 17.77 1.22 -28.77
CA ASP A 45 17.02 0.38 -29.70
C ASP A 45 15.70 -0.11 -29.10
N TYR A 46 15.70 -0.51 -27.83
CA TYR A 46 14.49 -0.87 -27.11
C TYR A 46 13.49 0.29 -27.09
N ILE A 47 13.92 1.50 -26.71
CA ILE A 47 13.04 2.67 -26.61
C ILE A 47 12.47 3.04 -27.99
N LYS A 48 13.30 3.04 -29.04
CA LYS A 48 12.86 3.33 -30.42
C LYS A 48 11.86 2.30 -30.93
N SER A 49 12.11 1.02 -30.68
CA SER A 49 11.29 -0.07 -31.21
C SER A 49 9.95 -0.20 -30.46
N ASN A 50 9.93 0.12 -29.16
CA ASN A 50 8.77 -0.09 -28.30
C ASN A 50 8.03 1.20 -27.93
N PHE A 51 8.60 2.37 -28.25
CA PHE A 51 8.10 3.69 -27.84
C PHE A 51 7.85 3.79 -26.32
N LYS A 52 8.70 3.15 -25.51
CA LYS A 52 8.53 3.01 -24.06
C LYS A 52 9.82 3.29 -23.30
N ASP A 53 9.71 4.16 -22.30
CA ASP A 53 10.75 4.38 -21.30
C ASP A 53 10.99 3.14 -20.46
N ILE A 54 12.21 3.00 -19.94
CA ILE A 54 12.61 1.89 -19.06
C ILE A 54 12.65 2.40 -17.62
N TYR A 55 11.61 2.11 -16.84
CA TYR A 55 11.61 2.39 -15.40
C TYR A 55 12.53 1.44 -14.65
N LYS A 56 13.19 1.93 -13.59
CA LYS A 56 14.09 1.12 -12.77
C LYS A 56 13.37 -0.02 -12.07
N TYR A 57 12.17 0.27 -11.55
CA TYR A 57 11.32 -0.71 -10.88
C TYR A 57 9.97 -0.78 -11.58
N TYR A 58 9.47 -2.00 -11.76
CA TYR A 58 8.15 -2.29 -12.34
C TYR A 58 7.40 -3.30 -11.46
N GLY A 59 6.10 -3.47 -11.71
CA GLY A 59 5.27 -4.41 -10.95
C GLY A 59 5.20 -4.09 -9.45
N VAL A 60 5.34 -2.81 -9.08
CA VAL A 60 5.37 -2.34 -7.70
C VAL A 60 3.99 -2.49 -7.07
N SER A 61 3.76 -3.58 -6.35
CA SER A 61 2.49 -3.88 -5.70
C SER A 61 2.69 -4.76 -4.47
N THR A 62 1.98 -4.48 -3.37
CA THR A 62 1.97 -5.34 -2.18
C THR A 62 0.61 -5.31 -1.46
N LYS A 63 0.29 -6.40 -0.75
CA LYS A 63 -0.81 -6.47 0.22
C LYS A 63 -0.34 -6.28 1.67
N ASP A 64 0.97 -6.32 1.90
CA ASP A 64 1.58 -6.17 3.22
C ASP A 64 1.65 -4.68 3.59
N VAL A 65 0.49 -4.14 3.96
CA VAL A 65 0.28 -2.72 4.23
C VAL A 65 -0.17 -2.53 5.67
N GLU A 66 0.57 -1.72 6.41
CA GLU A 66 0.21 -1.30 7.76
C GLU A 66 -0.51 0.06 7.69
N ILE A 67 -1.71 0.13 8.25
CA ILE A 67 -2.52 1.35 8.30
C ILE A 67 -2.65 1.77 9.76
N VAL A 68 -2.11 2.94 10.11
CA VAL A 68 -1.92 3.35 11.51
C VAL A 68 -2.47 4.74 11.73
N ARG A 69 -3.30 4.89 12.77
CA ARG A 69 -3.78 6.21 13.21
C ARG A 69 -2.68 7.00 13.93
N GLU A 70 -2.67 8.31 13.73
CA GLU A 70 -1.83 9.26 14.46
C GLU A 70 -2.67 10.34 15.17
N PRO A 71 -3.35 9.99 16.28
CA PRO A 71 -4.25 10.94 16.96
C PRO A 71 -3.55 12.17 17.56
N LEU A 72 -2.23 12.10 17.74
CA LEU A 72 -1.39 13.19 18.25
C LEU A 72 -0.67 13.96 17.13
N ASN A 73 -1.02 13.72 15.86
CA ASN A 73 -0.44 14.45 14.75
C ASN A 73 -0.79 15.94 14.87
N ARG A 74 0.24 16.79 14.82
CA ARG A 74 0.11 18.25 15.04
C ARG A 74 -0.77 18.98 14.03
N HIS A 75 -1.00 18.38 12.86
CA HIS A 75 -1.72 19.02 11.75
C HIS A 75 -3.14 18.48 11.58
N ASP A 76 -3.34 17.17 11.78
CA ASP A 76 -4.66 16.53 11.69
C ASP A 76 -4.80 15.37 12.70
N PRO A 77 -5.65 15.49 13.74
CA PRO A 77 -5.85 14.41 14.71
C PRO A 77 -6.53 13.16 14.11
N ASN A 78 -7.06 13.25 12.89
CA ASN A 78 -7.61 12.12 12.14
C ASN A 78 -6.57 11.47 11.22
N ALA A 79 -5.32 11.95 11.18
CA ALA A 79 -4.30 11.44 10.28
C ALA A 79 -4.16 9.91 10.36
N ILE A 80 -4.13 9.29 9.18
CA ILE A 80 -3.92 7.86 9.01
C ILE A 80 -2.71 7.68 8.11
N LYS A 81 -1.61 7.19 8.67
CA LYS A 81 -0.40 6.87 7.92
C LYS A 81 -0.46 5.46 7.37
N VAL A 82 0.22 5.27 6.24
CA VAL A 82 0.39 3.99 5.59
C VAL A 82 1.87 3.65 5.58
N MET A 83 2.19 2.40 5.91
CA MET A 83 3.55 1.89 5.95
C MET A 83 3.66 0.54 5.23
N VAL A 84 4.85 0.26 4.71
CA VAL A 84 5.26 -1.05 4.17
C VAL A 84 6.59 -1.38 4.83
N ASN A 85 6.71 -2.56 5.44
CA ASN A 85 7.93 -2.97 6.16
C ASN A 85 8.45 -1.87 7.11
N LYS A 86 7.56 -1.30 7.94
CA LYS A 86 7.86 -0.18 8.86
C LYS A 86 8.38 1.10 8.19
N THR A 87 8.30 1.21 6.87
CA THR A 87 8.71 2.38 6.09
C THR A 87 7.47 3.17 5.68
N PHE A 88 7.45 4.46 5.97
CA PHE A 88 6.35 5.36 5.62
C PHE A 88 6.20 5.49 4.09
N VAL A 89 4.97 5.41 3.57
CA VAL A 89 4.68 5.58 2.14
C VAL A 89 3.76 6.76 1.83
N GLY A 90 2.98 7.22 2.81
CA GLY A 90 2.06 8.34 2.65
C GLY A 90 0.93 8.33 3.68
N TYR A 91 0.11 9.38 3.64
CA TYR A 91 -1.11 9.50 4.44
C TYR A 91 -2.35 9.26 3.58
N PHE A 92 -3.45 8.90 4.22
CA PHE A 92 -4.77 9.04 3.60
C PHE A 92 -5.05 10.52 3.29
N PRO A 93 -5.81 10.84 2.23
CA PRO A 93 -6.42 12.16 2.09
C PRO A 93 -7.21 12.56 3.35
N ALA A 94 -7.14 13.82 3.77
CA ALA A 94 -7.65 14.27 5.07
C ALA A 94 -9.17 14.04 5.24
N ASP A 95 -9.94 14.22 4.17
CA ASP A 95 -11.38 13.95 4.14
C ASP A 95 -11.69 12.46 4.35
N LEU A 96 -10.94 11.57 3.69
CA LEU A 96 -11.04 10.13 3.88
C LEU A 96 -10.58 9.72 5.28
N ALA A 97 -9.48 10.30 5.77
CA ALA A 97 -8.95 10.03 7.11
C ALA A 97 -9.98 10.35 8.20
N LYS A 98 -10.64 11.51 8.10
CA LYS A 98 -11.75 11.92 8.97
C LYS A 98 -12.92 10.93 8.94
N ARG A 99 -13.33 10.51 7.73
CA ARG A 99 -14.46 9.56 7.56
C ARG A 99 -14.16 8.15 8.05
N LEU A 100 -12.94 7.67 7.82
CA LEU A 100 -12.57 6.26 8.03
C LEU A 100 -11.92 5.98 9.38
N THR A 101 -11.50 7.03 10.09
CA THR A 101 -10.96 6.96 11.45
C THR A 101 -11.70 6.02 12.41
N PRO A 102 -13.05 5.95 12.45
CA PRO A 102 -13.77 5.02 13.31
C PRO A 102 -13.47 3.53 13.04
N TYR A 103 -13.09 3.19 11.81
CA TYR A 103 -12.89 1.81 11.34
C TYR A 103 -11.43 1.34 11.41
N VAL A 104 -10.47 2.28 11.46
CA VAL A 104 -9.01 2.00 11.53
C VAL A 104 -8.54 1.77 12.98
N LYS A 105 -9.46 1.63 13.93
CA LYS A 105 -9.13 1.21 15.30
C LYS A 105 -8.90 -0.31 15.32
N LYS A 106 -7.97 -0.75 16.17
CA LYS A 106 -7.73 -2.17 16.48
C LYS A 106 -8.94 -2.75 17.23
N SER A 107 -10.04 -2.92 16.52
CA SER A 107 -11.30 -3.43 17.03
C SER A 107 -11.68 -4.70 16.26
N SER A 108 -12.34 -5.62 16.94
CA SER A 108 -12.71 -6.93 16.40
C SER A 108 -13.79 -6.91 15.31
N HIS A 109 -14.35 -5.75 14.98
CA HIS A 109 -15.55 -5.60 14.16
C HIS A 109 -15.28 -5.19 12.72
N TYR A 110 -14.04 -4.82 12.39
CA TYR A 110 -13.66 -4.40 11.05
C TYR A 110 -12.42 -5.14 10.57
N GLN A 111 -12.49 -5.63 9.34
CA GLN A 111 -11.35 -6.15 8.60
C GLN A 111 -11.03 -5.19 7.46
N MET A 112 -9.74 -4.91 7.27
CA MET A 112 -9.25 -4.04 6.21
C MET A 112 -8.43 -4.87 5.23
N GLU A 113 -8.78 -4.78 3.97
CA GLU A 113 -8.01 -5.36 2.88
C GLU A 113 -7.38 -4.22 2.08
N ALA A 114 -6.07 -4.23 2.00
CA ALA A 114 -5.30 -3.16 1.38
C ALA A 114 -4.42 -3.72 0.26
N THR A 115 -4.32 -3.00 -0.84
CA THR A 115 -3.30 -3.25 -1.86
C THR A 115 -2.68 -1.93 -2.26
N LEU A 116 -1.38 -1.78 -2.00
CA LEU A 116 -0.60 -0.62 -2.39
C LEU A 116 0.01 -0.86 -3.76
N THR A 117 -0.05 0.14 -4.64
CA THR A 117 0.61 0.14 -5.95
C THR A 117 1.46 1.39 -6.11
N GLY A 118 2.68 1.25 -6.64
CA GLY A 118 3.62 2.36 -6.84
C GLY A 118 3.85 2.70 -8.31
N ARG A 119 4.05 3.98 -8.62
CA ARG A 119 4.41 4.49 -9.95
C ARG A 119 5.43 5.61 -9.84
N GLY A 120 6.17 5.85 -10.92
CA GLY A 120 7.18 6.92 -11.00
C GLY A 120 8.59 6.43 -10.69
N GLY A 121 9.42 7.29 -10.10
CA GLY A 121 10.81 7.00 -9.80
C GLY A 121 11.74 7.19 -11.01
N GLN A 122 12.94 6.60 -10.91
CA GLN A 122 13.96 6.69 -11.97
C GLN A 122 13.54 5.91 -13.22
N TYR A 123 13.80 6.50 -14.39
CA TYR A 123 13.58 5.87 -15.68
C TYR A 123 14.66 6.31 -16.68
N LYS A 124 14.98 5.43 -17.63
CA LYS A 124 15.84 5.75 -18.77
C LYS A 124 14.97 6.06 -19.97
N THR A 125 15.36 7.10 -20.71
CA THR A 125 14.68 7.59 -21.91
C THR A 125 15.70 8.15 -22.89
N LEU A 126 15.25 8.55 -24.09
CA LEU A 126 16.07 9.25 -25.06
C LEU A 126 15.99 10.76 -24.86
N LYS A 127 17.10 11.45 -25.11
CA LYS A 127 17.10 12.90 -25.30
C LYS A 127 16.39 13.25 -26.61
N ASN A 128 16.10 14.53 -26.84
CA ASN A 128 15.44 15.02 -28.05
C ASN A 128 16.20 14.68 -29.34
N ASP A 129 17.49 14.33 -29.26
CA ASP A 129 18.29 13.85 -30.39
C ASP A 129 17.97 12.40 -30.81
N LEU A 130 17.08 11.71 -30.07
CA LEU A 130 16.67 10.32 -30.27
C LEU A 130 17.84 9.32 -30.30
N LYS A 131 18.99 9.68 -29.76
CA LYS A 131 20.21 8.86 -29.75
C LYS A 131 20.77 8.70 -28.35
N THR A 132 20.79 9.78 -27.57
CA THR A 132 21.42 9.82 -26.26
C THR A 132 20.49 9.25 -25.20
N VAL A 133 20.88 8.12 -24.61
CA VAL A 133 20.20 7.57 -23.42
C VAL A 133 20.51 8.42 -22.20
N VAL A 134 19.47 8.90 -21.52
CA VAL A 134 19.55 9.69 -20.29
C VAL A 134 18.72 9.05 -19.19
N THR A 135 19.16 9.21 -17.94
CA THR A 135 18.36 8.85 -16.76
C THR A 135 17.61 10.08 -16.27
N LYS A 136 16.29 9.97 -16.18
CA LYS A 136 15.40 10.98 -15.59
C LYS A 136 14.67 10.37 -14.40
N LYS A 137 13.88 11.20 -13.73
CA LYS A 137 13.08 10.81 -12.57
C LYS A 137 11.71 11.49 -12.64
N LYS A 138 10.66 10.75 -12.29
CA LYS A 138 9.33 11.28 -11.98
C LYS A 138 9.06 11.10 -10.50
N ASP A 139 8.21 11.97 -9.93
CA ASP A 139 7.77 11.81 -8.56
C ASP A 139 7.11 10.45 -8.35
N ILE A 140 7.41 9.85 -7.22
CA ILE A 140 6.82 8.57 -6.83
C ILE A 140 5.43 8.86 -6.27
N THR A 141 4.45 8.12 -6.76
CA THR A 141 3.08 8.14 -6.25
C THR A 141 2.69 6.74 -5.83
N TYR A 142 2.07 6.64 -4.65
CA TYR A 142 1.46 5.41 -4.18
C TYR A 142 -0.06 5.54 -4.22
N LYS A 143 -0.71 4.52 -4.78
CA LYS A 143 -2.16 4.39 -4.79
C LYS A 143 -2.56 3.21 -3.92
N LEU A 144 -3.48 3.44 -3.00
CA LEU A 144 -4.03 2.43 -2.11
C LEU A 144 -5.42 2.02 -2.61
N ARG A 145 -5.59 0.74 -2.91
CA ARG A 145 -6.90 0.10 -2.95
C ARG A 145 -7.25 -0.33 -1.53
N LEU A 146 -8.40 0.11 -1.02
CA LEU A 146 -8.83 -0.22 0.33
C LEU A 146 -10.27 -0.74 0.30
N THR A 147 -10.48 -1.89 0.92
CA THR A 147 -11.81 -2.42 1.28
C THR A 147 -11.90 -2.51 2.79
N ILE A 148 -13.00 -2.03 3.38
CA ILE A 148 -13.32 -2.22 4.79
C ILE A 148 -14.59 -3.05 4.90
N LEU A 149 -14.48 -4.18 5.59
CA LEU A 149 -15.54 -5.12 5.87
C LEU A 149 -15.96 -4.98 7.32
N LYS A 150 -17.26 -4.86 7.58
CA LYS A 150 -17.83 -5.09 8.90
C LYS A 150 -17.97 -6.60 9.08
N VAL A 151 -17.34 -7.13 10.13
CA VAL A 151 -17.38 -8.55 10.49
C VAL A 151 -18.26 -8.73 11.73
N ASP A 152 -19.37 -9.45 11.57
CA ASP A 152 -20.15 -9.91 12.72
C ASP A 152 -19.44 -11.13 13.32
N ARG A 153 -18.84 -10.97 14.50
CA ARG A 153 -18.42 -12.15 15.27
C ARG A 153 -19.68 -12.85 15.77
N VAL A 154 -20.06 -13.96 15.15
CA VAL A 154 -20.82 -14.98 15.87
C VAL A 154 -19.90 -15.43 17.01
N SER A 155 -20.30 -15.19 18.25
CA SER A 155 -19.51 -15.60 19.41
C SER A 155 -19.24 -17.10 19.31
N LYS A 156 -17.95 -17.48 19.34
CA LYS A 156 -17.57 -18.80 19.82
C LYS A 156 -17.86 -18.84 21.33
N SER A 157 -19.13 -18.94 21.72
CA SER A 157 -19.53 -19.18 23.11
C SER A 157 -20.84 -19.97 23.17
N LYS A 158 -20.92 -21.10 22.46
CA LYS A 158 -21.94 -22.14 22.76
C LYS A 158 -21.36 -23.46 23.26
N ASN A 159 -20.04 -23.68 23.15
CA ASN A 159 -19.41 -24.93 23.60
C ASN A 159 -18.71 -24.84 24.96
N ALA A 160 -18.47 -23.64 25.51
CA ALA A 160 -17.89 -23.51 26.85
C ALA A 160 -18.91 -23.84 27.95
N GLY A 161 -20.17 -23.39 27.80
CA GLY A 161 -21.23 -23.72 28.76
C GLY A 161 -21.71 -25.18 28.71
N LEU A 162 -21.60 -25.84 27.56
CA LEU A 162 -21.95 -27.26 27.44
C LEU A 162 -20.94 -28.16 28.18
N LEU A 163 -19.64 -27.86 28.06
CA LEU A 163 -18.59 -28.62 28.74
C LEU A 163 -18.59 -28.42 30.26
N GLU A 164 -18.93 -27.22 30.75
CA GLU A 164 -19.13 -27.00 32.20
C GLU A 164 -20.38 -27.72 32.73
N SER A 165 -21.47 -27.79 31.96
CA SER A 165 -22.68 -28.52 32.37
C SER A 165 -22.50 -30.05 32.39
N ILE A 166 -21.65 -30.59 31.50
CA ILE A 166 -21.35 -32.02 31.45
C ILE A 166 -20.41 -32.39 32.61
N ALA A 167 -19.44 -31.53 32.95
CA ALA A 167 -18.53 -31.77 34.07
C ALA A 167 -19.24 -31.80 35.43
N SER A 168 -20.34 -31.05 35.61
CA SER A 168 -21.11 -31.05 36.86
C SER A 168 -22.01 -32.29 37.04
N TRP A 169 -22.25 -33.07 35.98
CA TRP A 169 -23.06 -34.29 36.04
C TRP A 169 -22.25 -35.54 36.44
N PHE A 170 -20.92 -35.49 36.33
CA PHE A 170 -20.03 -36.62 36.69
C PHE A 170 -19.42 -36.50 38.09
N LEU A 171 -19.75 -35.45 38.85
CA LEU A 171 -19.19 -35.16 40.18
C LEU A 171 -20.22 -35.12 41.33
N ASN A 172 -21.44 -35.63 41.10
CA ASN A 172 -22.45 -35.87 42.15
C ASN A 172 -22.84 -37.34 42.19
#